data_AF-A0A2G9RBR0-F1
#
_entry.id   AF-A0A2G9RBR0-F1
#
_cell.length_a   1.000
_cell.length_b   1.000
_cell.length_c   1.000
_cell.angle_alpha   90.00
_cell.angle_beta   90.00
_cell.angle_gamma   90.00
#
_symmetry.space_group_name_H-M   'P 1'
#
loop_
_entity.id
_entity.type
_entity.pdbx_description
1 polymer ?
#
loop_
_entity_poly.entity_id
_entity_poly.type
_entity_poly.pdbx_seq_one_letter_code
_entity_poly.pdbx_strand_id
1 'polypeptide(L)'
;MQVCFKCLCLIDVISIGRDVKLENTYFDRDVEKAFLKASSDMFNRKTKASLLVSRENGNMYTPSVYGCLASVIAQHSPQELAGQRIGVFSYGSGFAATLYSIRVTQDATPGSSLDRLTSSLSDLKARLDSRRNVSPSVFADNMKLREDTHHLANYIPQGSVDDLFSGTWYLVRVDEKHRRYYARTSVLNDGPLEAVLESVHSTNANEHFPSPAKKVPRIPTASEAEAISVSNGEH
;
A
#
# COMPACT_ATOMS: atom_id res chain seq x y z
N MET A 1 -10.04 -8.18 8.34
CA MET A 1 -8.74 -8.70 7.86
C MET A 1 -7.63 -7.73 8.26
N GLN A 2 -7.04 -7.95 9.43
CA GLN A 2 -6.09 -7.00 10.04
C GLN A 2 -4.68 -7.54 9.80
N VAL A 3 -3.95 -6.92 8.86
CA VAL A 3 -2.52 -7.21 8.67
C VAL A 3 -1.80 -6.66 9.90
N CYS A 4 -1.37 -7.55 10.78
CA CYS A 4 -0.75 -7.19 12.05
C CYS A 4 0.71 -6.80 11.79
N PHE A 5 0.97 -5.49 11.70
CA PHE A 5 2.33 -4.95 11.68
C PHE A 5 2.93 -5.02 13.07
N LYS A 6 3.59 -6.13 13.36
CA LYS A 6 4.47 -6.22 14.52
C LYS A 6 5.87 -6.49 14.00
N CYS A 7 6.69 -5.44 13.97
CA CYS A 7 8.13 -5.61 14.12
C CYS A 7 8.31 -6.31 15.48
N LEU A 8 8.41 -7.63 15.45
CA LEU A 8 8.23 -8.48 16.62
C LEU A 8 9.41 -8.25 17.56
N CYS A 9 9.12 -7.60 18.68
CA CYS A 9 9.96 -7.73 19.84
C CYS A 9 9.71 -9.11 20.43
N LEU A 10 10.74 -9.97 20.43
CA LEU A 10 10.76 -11.14 21.30
C LEU A 10 10.74 -10.60 22.74
N ILE A 11 9.58 -10.74 23.38
CA ILE A 11 9.37 -10.34 24.76
C ILE A 11 9.88 -11.50 25.61
N ASP A 12 11.05 -11.35 26.25
CA ASP A 12 11.48 -12.20 27.36
C ASP A 12 10.68 -11.84 28.63
N VAL A 13 9.36 -12.07 28.63
CA VAL A 13 8.52 -11.97 29.83
C VAL A 13 8.23 -13.38 30.29
N ILE A 14 9.18 -13.95 31.01
CA ILE A 14 9.15 -15.33 31.53
C ILE A 14 8.30 -15.45 32.82
N SER A 15 7.68 -14.36 33.32
CA SER A 15 7.12 -14.36 34.67
C SER A 15 5.59 -14.33 34.79
N ILE A 16 4.82 -14.26 33.70
CA ILE A 16 3.35 -14.29 33.74
C ILE A 16 2.87 -15.47 32.89
N GLY A 17 2.47 -16.57 33.54
CA GLY A 17 1.83 -17.69 32.86
C GLY A 17 2.72 -18.91 32.58
N ARG A 18 3.54 -19.35 33.53
CA ARG A 18 4.31 -20.62 33.41
C ARG A 18 3.43 -21.84 33.05
N ASP A 19 2.13 -21.77 33.36
CA ASP A 19 1.17 -22.86 33.17
C ASP A 19 0.14 -22.62 32.05
N VAL A 20 0.29 -21.56 31.24
CA VAL A 20 -0.67 -21.23 30.17
C VAL A 20 -0.07 -21.55 28.80
N LYS A 21 -0.81 -22.31 27.97
CA LYS A 21 -0.42 -22.62 26.59
C LYS A 21 -0.66 -21.43 25.67
N LEU A 22 0.25 -21.17 24.73
CA LEU A 22 0.18 -20.01 23.82
C LEU A 22 -1.13 -19.99 23.04
N GLU A 23 -1.55 -21.13 22.50
CA GLU A 23 -2.78 -21.30 21.71
C GLU A 23 -4.07 -20.93 22.46
N ASN A 24 -4.01 -20.91 23.80
CA ASN A 24 -5.15 -20.54 24.64
C ASN A 24 -5.20 -19.05 24.99
N THR A 25 -4.20 -18.25 24.57
CA THR A 25 -4.07 -16.84 24.99
C THR A 25 -4.45 -15.81 23.92
N TYR A 26 -4.78 -16.23 22.69
CA TYR A 26 -4.99 -15.30 21.57
C TYR A 26 -6.07 -14.23 21.81
N PHE A 27 -7.07 -14.56 22.63
CA PHE A 27 -8.20 -13.67 22.94
C PHE A 27 -8.34 -13.42 24.45
N ASP A 28 -7.34 -13.81 25.24
CA ASP A 28 -7.32 -13.57 26.68
C ASP A 28 -6.93 -12.11 26.95
N ARG A 29 -7.91 -11.32 27.40
CA ARG A 29 -7.74 -9.88 27.65
C ARG A 29 -6.83 -9.58 28.84
N ASP A 30 -6.77 -10.47 29.83
CA ASP A 30 -5.91 -10.28 30.99
C ASP A 30 -4.46 -10.55 30.62
N VAL A 31 -4.21 -11.60 29.83
CA VAL A 31 -2.90 -11.85 29.22
C VAL A 31 -2.49 -10.70 28.30
N GLU A 32 -3.37 -10.25 27.40
CA GLU A 32 -3.08 -9.12 26.51
C GLU A 32 -2.68 -7.87 27.30
N LYS A 33 -3.48 -7.48 28.30
CA LYS A 33 -3.22 -6.29 29.11
C LYS A 33 -1.89 -6.39 29.89
N ALA A 34 -1.61 -7.55 30.47
CA ALA A 34 -0.36 -7.80 31.19
C ALA A 34 0.86 -7.65 30.27
N PHE A 35 0.82 -8.26 29.08
CA PHE A 35 1.93 -8.23 28.13
C PHE A 35 2.07 -6.88 27.43
N LEU A 36 1.00 -6.14 27.15
CA LEU A 36 1.07 -4.76 26.65
C LEU A 36 1.78 -3.86 27.66
N LYS A 37 1.44 -3.96 28.95
CA LYS A 37 2.12 -3.20 30.02
C LYS A 37 3.59 -3.60 30.12
N ALA A 38 3.88 -4.90 30.18
CA ALA A 38 5.25 -5.41 30.34
C ALA A 38 6.16 -5.09 29.14
N SER A 39 5.60 -5.01 27.93
CA SER A 39 6.37 -4.75 26.69
C SER A 39 6.44 -3.29 26.26
N SER A 40 5.74 -2.37 26.95
CA SER A 40 5.63 -0.96 26.57
C SER A 40 6.98 -0.29 26.27
N ASP A 41 7.96 -0.44 27.17
CA ASP A 41 9.29 0.18 27.00
C ASP A 41 10.07 -0.42 25.84
N MET A 42 9.89 -1.72 25.59
CA MET A 42 10.53 -2.39 24.46
C MET A 42 9.87 -1.97 23.14
N PHE A 43 8.54 -1.90 23.10
CA PHE A 43 7.78 -1.43 21.96
C PHE A 43 8.15 0.01 21.59
N ASN A 44 8.23 0.90 22.58
CA ASN A 44 8.61 2.30 22.35
C ASN A 44 10.01 2.43 21.72
N ARG A 45 10.97 1.61 22.17
CA ARG A 45 12.35 1.65 21.67
C ARG A 45 12.56 0.93 20.34
N LYS A 46 11.85 -0.17 20.09
CA LYS A 46 12.17 -1.09 18.98
C LYS A 46 11.13 -1.13 17.86
N THR A 47 9.88 -0.72 18.13
CA THR A 47 8.77 -0.92 17.20
C THR A 47 8.05 0.38 16.85
N LYS A 48 7.86 1.30 17.80
CA LYS A 48 7.05 2.51 17.60
C LYS A 48 7.46 3.35 16.39
N ALA A 49 8.76 3.60 16.22
CA ALA A 49 9.28 4.35 15.07
C ALA A 49 8.93 3.67 13.74
N SER A 50 8.92 2.35 13.67
CA SER A 50 8.55 1.61 12.46
C SER A 50 7.11 1.84 12.01
N LEU A 51 6.23 2.37 12.86
CA LEU A 51 4.80 2.50 12.56
C LEU A 51 4.41 3.82 11.88
N LEU A 52 5.37 4.71 11.57
CA LEU A 52 5.06 6.02 10.96
C LEU A 52 4.22 5.86 9.68
N VAL A 53 4.73 5.16 8.66
CA VAL A 53 4.01 5.00 7.40
C VAL A 53 2.70 4.24 7.60
N SER A 54 2.66 3.20 8.44
CA SER A 54 1.43 2.45 8.69
C SER A 54 0.35 3.31 9.34
N ARG A 55 0.71 4.19 10.26
CA ARG A 55 -0.23 5.11 10.92
C ARG A 55 -0.76 6.16 9.96
N GLU A 56 0.11 6.73 9.12
CA GLU A 56 -0.26 7.84 8.24
C GLU A 56 -0.82 7.40 6.88
N ASN A 57 -0.61 6.15 6.45
CA ASN A 57 -1.00 5.64 5.13
C ASN A 57 -1.86 4.36 5.17
N GLY A 58 -1.97 3.69 6.32
CA GLY A 58 -2.74 2.47 6.48
C GLY A 58 -2.06 1.22 5.93
N ASN A 59 -2.86 0.18 5.66
CA ASN A 59 -2.39 -1.12 5.18
C ASN A 59 -2.13 -1.07 3.67
N MET A 60 -0.87 -1.30 3.28
CA MET A 60 -0.42 -1.34 1.90
C MET A 60 -0.32 -2.78 1.35
N TYR A 61 -0.77 -3.79 2.08
CA TYR A 61 -0.56 -5.21 1.80
C TYR A 61 0.93 -5.59 1.78
N THR A 62 1.42 -6.20 0.69
CA THR A 62 2.78 -6.75 0.57
C THR A 62 3.91 -5.76 0.93
N PRO A 63 3.92 -4.48 0.50
CA PRO A 63 4.96 -3.53 0.88
C PRO A 63 4.90 -3.05 2.33
N SER A 64 3.87 -3.39 3.11
CA SER A 64 3.65 -2.73 4.39
C SER A 64 4.76 -2.96 5.42
N VAL A 65 5.28 -4.18 5.54
CA VAL A 65 6.42 -4.45 6.44
C VAL A 65 7.69 -3.70 6.00
N TYR A 66 7.85 -3.47 4.69
CA TYR A 66 8.94 -2.67 4.13
C TYR A 66 8.70 -1.16 4.30
N GLY A 67 7.45 -0.72 4.32
CA GLY A 67 7.07 0.63 4.76
C GLY A 67 7.42 0.86 6.23
N CYS A 68 7.28 -0.17 7.07
CA CYS A 68 7.77 -0.11 8.45
C CYS A 68 9.29 -0.02 8.53
N LEU A 69 10.02 -0.78 7.70
CA LEU A 69 11.48 -0.69 7.61
C LEU A 69 11.92 0.71 7.14
N ALA A 70 11.27 1.26 6.11
CA ALA A 70 11.52 2.62 5.64
C ALA A 70 11.27 3.66 6.75
N SER A 71 10.24 3.46 7.57
CA SER A 71 9.95 4.32 8.73
C SER A 71 11.06 4.28 9.77
N VAL A 72 11.65 3.10 10.06
CA VAL A 72 12.80 3.00 10.96
C VAL A 72 13.99 3.76 10.39
N ILE A 73 14.31 3.54 9.12
CA ILE A 73 15.46 4.16 8.45
C ILE A 73 15.30 5.69 8.38
N ALA A 74 14.10 6.20 8.12
CA ALA A 74 13.83 7.63 8.02
C ALA A 74 13.92 8.40 9.35
N GLN A 75 13.87 7.69 10.49
CA GLN A 75 13.81 8.31 11.83
C GLN A 75 15.07 8.10 12.66
N HIS A 76 16.11 7.46 12.11
CA HIS A 76 17.36 7.23 12.81
C HIS A 76 18.54 7.64 11.94
N SER A 77 19.58 8.15 12.59
CA SER A 77 20.87 8.44 11.95
C SER A 77 21.60 7.13 11.55
N PRO A 78 22.54 7.20 10.59
CA PRO A 78 23.43 6.09 10.29
C PRO A 78 24.12 5.50 11.54
N GLN A 79 24.53 6.36 12.48
CA GLN A 79 25.25 5.95 13.69
C GLN A 79 24.36 5.16 14.66
N GLU A 80 23.08 5.51 14.77
CA GLU A 80 22.12 4.76 15.58
C GLU A 80 21.80 3.38 14.98
N LEU A 81 21.81 3.28 13.65
CA LEU A 81 21.51 2.05 12.92
C LEU A 81 22.72 1.12 12.77
N ALA A 82 23.94 1.65 12.79
CA ALA A 82 25.16 0.89 12.54
C ALA A 82 25.27 -0.36 13.42
N GLY A 83 25.50 -1.52 12.80
CA GLY A 83 25.65 -2.80 13.50
C GLY A 83 24.38 -3.39 14.11
N GLN A 84 23.26 -2.67 14.08
CA GLN A 84 21.98 -3.15 14.62
C GLN A 84 21.46 -4.37 13.86
N ARG A 85 20.63 -5.16 14.55
CA ARG A 85 19.86 -6.25 13.94
C ARG A 85 18.38 -5.91 13.95
N ILE A 86 17.79 -5.84 12.76
CA ILE A 86 16.37 -5.57 12.57
C ILE A 86 15.65 -6.89 12.33
N GLY A 87 14.73 -7.26 13.22
CA GLY A 87 13.84 -8.40 13.04
C GLY A 87 12.67 -8.03 12.15
N VAL A 88 12.34 -8.87 11.17
CA VAL A 88 11.26 -8.64 10.22
C VAL A 88 10.32 -9.83 10.24
N PHE A 89 9.07 -9.59 10.62
CA PHE A 89 8.00 -10.58 10.57
C PHE A 89 7.03 -10.22 9.45
N SER A 90 6.99 -11.06 8.41
CA SER A 90 6.08 -10.92 7.27
C SER A 90 5.00 -11.98 7.32
N TYR A 91 3.76 -11.57 7.06
CA TYR A 91 2.57 -12.42 7.14
C TYR A 91 1.65 -12.19 5.95
N GLY A 92 1.15 -13.28 5.35
CA GLY A 92 0.05 -13.29 4.39
C GLY A 92 -1.02 -14.30 4.80
N SER A 93 -2.29 -13.90 4.73
CA SER A 93 -3.43 -14.78 5.02
C SER A 93 -3.51 -15.95 4.02
N GLY A 94 -3.83 -17.16 4.52
CA GLY A 94 -3.83 -18.39 3.73
C GLY A 94 -3.28 -19.67 4.40
N PHE A 95 -2.20 -19.70 5.19
CA PHE A 95 -1.26 -18.67 5.63
C PHE A 95 0.17 -18.99 5.20
N ALA A 96 0.95 -17.93 4.94
CA ALA A 96 2.41 -18.01 4.78
C ALA A 96 3.03 -16.91 5.64
N ALA A 97 4.00 -17.27 6.47
CA ALA A 97 4.68 -16.33 7.36
C ALA A 97 6.17 -16.63 7.44
N THR A 98 6.98 -15.59 7.61
CA THR A 98 8.42 -15.72 7.80
C THR A 98 8.90 -14.65 8.75
N LEU A 99 9.64 -15.08 9.78
CA LEU A 99 10.46 -14.20 10.60
C LEU A 99 11.91 -14.33 10.13
N TYR A 100 12.51 -13.22 9.71
CA TYR A 100 13.92 -13.15 9.33
C TYR A 100 14.59 -11.93 9.97
N SER A 101 15.89 -11.74 9.75
CA SER A 101 16.59 -10.58 10.28
C SER A 101 17.54 -9.96 9.26
N ILE A 102 17.72 -8.65 9.37
CA ILE A 102 18.66 -7.85 8.59
C ILE A 102 19.73 -7.34 9.56
N ARG A 103 21.00 -7.50 9.22
CA ARG A 103 22.10 -6.89 9.96
C ARG A 103 22.56 -5.65 9.20
N VAL A 104 22.49 -4.51 9.87
CA VAL A 104 22.97 -3.23 9.32
C VAL A 104 24.49 -3.23 9.32
N THR A 105 25.09 -2.66 8.27
CA THR A 105 26.55 -2.46 8.18
C THR A 105 27.06 -1.65 9.37
N GLN A 106 28.34 -1.83 9.72
CA GLN A 106 29.01 -1.00 10.73
C GLN A 106 29.49 0.34 10.14
N ASP A 107 29.60 0.44 8.82
CA ASP A 107 30.03 1.65 8.14
C ASP A 107 28.90 2.69 8.10
N ALA A 108 29.03 3.69 8.97
CA ALA A 108 28.15 4.86 9.07
C ALA A 108 28.91 6.16 8.73
N THR A 109 29.98 6.06 7.93
CA THR A 109 30.72 7.24 7.49
C THR A 109 29.91 8.06 6.47
N PRO A 110 30.13 9.38 6.36
CA PRO A 110 29.50 10.19 5.32
C PRO A 110 29.77 9.63 3.91
N GLY A 111 28.72 9.50 3.10
CA GLY A 111 28.79 8.93 1.75
C GLY A 111 28.77 7.39 1.68
N SER A 112 28.80 6.70 2.82
CA SER A 112 28.62 5.24 2.89
C SER A 112 27.26 4.79 2.34
N SER A 113 27.11 3.48 2.10
CA SER A 113 25.82 2.92 1.64
C SER A 113 24.68 3.15 2.65
N LEU A 114 24.98 3.10 3.95
CA LEU A 114 24.00 3.37 5.01
C LEU A 114 23.59 4.85 5.01
N ASP A 115 24.56 5.76 4.92
CA ASP A 115 24.30 7.20 4.88
C ASP A 115 23.46 7.61 3.66
N ARG A 116 23.75 7.03 2.48
CA ARG A 116 22.94 7.27 1.27
C ARG A 116 21.53 6.73 1.42
N LEU A 117 21.36 5.56 2.04
CA LEU A 117 20.06 4.95 2.28
C LEU A 117 19.21 5.78 3.25
N THR A 118 19.77 6.19 4.39
CA THR A 118 19.07 7.06 5.35
C THR A 118 18.72 8.41 4.72
N SER A 119 19.67 9.01 3.98
CA SER A 119 19.46 10.28 3.29
C SER A 119 18.31 10.20 2.28
N SER A 120 18.19 9.09 1.53
CA SER A 120 17.13 8.87 0.53
C SER A 120 15.71 8.80 1.10
N LEU A 121 15.57 8.65 2.44
CA LEU A 121 14.29 8.55 3.14
C LEU A 121 14.10 9.67 4.16
N SER A 122 15.03 10.63 4.25
CA SER A 122 14.99 11.72 5.22
C SER A 122 13.77 12.63 5.07
N ASP A 123 13.22 12.73 3.85
CA ASP A 123 12.03 13.52 3.52
C ASP A 123 10.71 12.75 3.66
N LEU A 124 10.73 11.50 4.14
CA LEU A 124 9.56 10.61 4.17
C LEU A 124 8.37 11.24 4.90
N LYS A 125 8.62 11.91 6.04
CA LYS A 125 7.55 12.61 6.77
C LYS A 125 6.99 13.79 5.98
N ALA A 126 7.86 14.58 5.36
CA ALA A 126 7.45 15.73 4.55
C ALA A 126 6.59 15.28 3.35
N ARG A 127 6.95 14.17 2.69
CA ARG A 127 6.16 13.56 1.61
C ARG A 127 4.79 13.05 2.07
N LEU A 128 4.70 12.52 3.29
CA LEU A 128 3.42 12.13 3.87
C LEU A 128 2.54 13.35 4.17
N ASP A 129 3.15 14.45 4.60
CA ASP A 129 2.45 15.69 4.96
C ASP A 129 2.04 16.51 3.73
N SER A 130 2.74 16.37 2.60
CA SER A 130 2.40 17.03 1.34
C SER A 130 1.22 16.40 0.60
N ARG A 131 0.62 15.32 1.14
CA ARG A 131 -0.55 14.68 0.53
C ARG A 131 -1.79 15.55 0.68
N ARG A 132 -2.69 15.45 -0.30
CA ARG A 132 -3.99 16.12 -0.23
C ARG A 132 -4.95 15.35 0.66
N ASN A 133 -5.52 16.03 1.66
CA ASN A 133 -6.65 15.51 2.43
C ASN A 133 -7.94 15.58 1.58
N VAL A 134 -8.75 14.53 1.64
CA VAL A 134 -10.03 14.43 0.94
C VAL A 134 -11.12 14.09 1.96
N SER A 135 -12.31 14.68 1.81
CA SER A 135 -13.42 14.43 2.72
C SER A 135 -13.90 12.97 2.66
N PRO A 136 -14.49 12.44 3.75
CA PRO A 136 -15.03 11.08 3.75
C PRO A 136 -16.07 10.81 2.65
N SER A 137 -16.90 11.80 2.30
CA SER A 137 -17.90 11.66 1.23
C SER A 137 -17.23 11.47 -0.14
N VAL A 138 -16.26 12.31 -0.48
CA VAL A 138 -15.52 12.19 -1.74
C VAL A 138 -14.73 10.89 -1.77
N PHE A 139 -14.16 10.44 -0.65
CA PHE A 139 -13.53 9.13 -0.56
C PHE A 139 -14.52 7.98 -0.84
N ALA A 140 -15.73 8.03 -0.26
CA ALA A 140 -16.77 7.03 -0.49
C ALA A 140 -17.20 6.97 -1.96
N ASP A 141 -17.38 8.12 -2.60
CA ASP A 141 -17.69 8.21 -4.03
C ASP A 141 -16.58 7.60 -4.90
N ASN A 142 -15.32 7.85 -4.55
CA ASN A 142 -14.16 7.25 -5.23
C ASN A 142 -14.10 5.72 -5.05
N MET A 143 -14.45 5.20 -3.87
CA MET A 143 -14.54 3.76 -3.65
C MET A 143 -15.66 3.14 -4.47
N LYS A 144 -16.81 3.80 -4.56
CA LYS A 144 -17.93 3.35 -5.40
C LYS A 144 -17.54 3.32 -6.88
N LEU A 145 -16.89 4.38 -7.38
CA LEU A 145 -16.37 4.41 -8.75
C LEU A 145 -15.38 3.28 -9.02
N ARG A 146 -14.50 2.98 -8.05
CA ARG A 146 -13.52 1.88 -8.18
C ARG A 146 -14.21 0.52 -8.29
N GLU A 147 -15.28 0.27 -7.53
CA GLU A 147 -16.09 -0.95 -7.63
C GLU A 147 -16.74 -1.06 -9.01
N ASP A 148 -17.45 0.00 -9.42
CA ASP A 148 -18.22 0.03 -10.66
C ASP A 148 -17.34 -0.10 -11.91
N THR A 149 -16.07 0.33 -11.82
CA THR A 149 -15.10 0.28 -12.94
C THR A 149 -14.19 -0.95 -12.93
N HIS A 150 -14.25 -1.81 -11.91
CA HIS A 150 -13.23 -2.84 -11.67
C HIS A 150 -13.03 -3.82 -12.84
N HIS A 151 -14.12 -4.20 -13.52
CA HIS A 151 -14.13 -5.16 -14.63
C HIS A 151 -14.40 -4.52 -16.00
N LEU A 152 -14.46 -3.20 -16.08
CA LEU A 152 -14.79 -2.53 -17.35
C LEU A 152 -13.62 -2.60 -18.33
N ALA A 153 -13.96 -2.89 -19.59
CA ALA A 153 -13.11 -2.70 -20.75
C ALA A 153 -13.50 -1.41 -21.49
N ASN A 154 -12.63 -0.95 -22.40
CA ASN A 154 -12.86 0.28 -23.18
C ASN A 154 -13.19 1.51 -22.32
N TYR A 155 -12.42 1.72 -21.25
CA TYR A 155 -12.64 2.76 -20.25
C TYR A 155 -11.45 3.74 -20.20
N ILE A 156 -11.76 5.04 -20.03
CA ILE A 156 -10.80 6.11 -19.80
C ILE A 156 -11.00 6.62 -18.37
N PRO A 157 -9.99 6.52 -17.49
CA PRO A 157 -10.07 7.05 -16.13
C PRO A 157 -10.42 8.53 -16.08
N GLN A 158 -11.26 8.92 -15.12
CA GLN A 158 -11.79 10.28 -14.98
C GLN A 158 -11.07 11.12 -13.90
N GLY A 159 -10.11 10.54 -13.18
CA GLY A 159 -9.37 11.24 -12.13
C GLY A 159 -8.40 12.28 -12.71
N SER A 160 -8.22 13.39 -11.98
CA SER A 160 -7.27 14.43 -12.38
C SER A 160 -5.83 13.90 -12.34
N VAL A 161 -5.07 14.19 -13.39
CA VAL A 161 -3.63 13.91 -13.46
C VAL A 161 -2.82 14.96 -12.69
N ASP A 162 -3.36 16.17 -12.53
CA ASP A 162 -2.69 17.29 -11.87
C ASP A 162 -2.50 17.07 -10.36
N ASP A 163 -3.31 16.19 -9.77
CA ASP A 163 -3.23 15.82 -8.35
C ASP A 163 -2.12 14.79 -8.05
N LEU A 164 -1.48 14.22 -9.09
CA LEU A 164 -0.45 13.20 -8.92
C LEU A 164 0.92 13.84 -8.66
N PHE A 165 1.73 13.19 -7.82
CA PHE A 165 3.12 13.59 -7.64
C PHE A 165 3.90 13.52 -8.96
N SER A 166 4.90 14.38 -9.12
CA SER A 166 5.79 14.40 -10.28
C SER A 166 6.46 13.05 -10.53
N GLY A 167 6.59 12.67 -11.80
CA GLY A 167 7.14 11.38 -12.21
C GLY A 167 6.27 10.15 -11.89
N THR A 168 5.01 10.32 -11.49
CA THR A 168 4.08 9.22 -11.22
C THR A 168 3.55 8.62 -12.52
N TRP A 169 3.62 7.29 -12.64
CA TRP A 169 2.95 6.56 -13.72
C TRP A 169 1.45 6.44 -13.43
N TYR A 170 0.62 6.66 -14.45
CA TYR A 170 -0.84 6.57 -14.34
C TYR A 170 -1.46 5.86 -15.55
N LEU A 171 -2.67 5.33 -15.34
CA LEU A 171 -3.44 4.63 -16.37
C LEU A 171 -4.13 5.66 -17.29
N VAL A 172 -3.85 5.59 -18.58
CA VAL A 172 -4.45 6.45 -19.61
C VAL A 172 -5.75 5.86 -20.14
N ARG A 173 -5.76 4.55 -20.44
CA ARG A 173 -6.91 3.85 -21.00
C ARG A 173 -6.80 2.34 -20.79
N VAL A 174 -7.95 1.69 -20.68
CA VAL A 174 -8.14 0.25 -20.91
C VAL A 174 -8.93 0.11 -22.20
N ASP A 175 -8.45 -0.65 -23.19
CA ASP A 175 -9.17 -0.83 -24.46
C ASP A 175 -10.16 -2.02 -24.44
N GLU A 176 -10.83 -2.31 -25.56
CA GLU A 176 -11.81 -3.41 -25.64
C GLU A 176 -11.19 -4.81 -25.43
N LYS A 177 -9.87 -4.95 -25.51
CA LYS A 177 -9.13 -6.21 -25.26
C LYS A 177 -8.46 -6.21 -23.89
N HIS A 178 -8.85 -5.32 -22.98
CA HIS A 178 -8.27 -5.14 -21.65
C HIS A 178 -6.79 -4.76 -21.64
N ARG A 179 -6.22 -4.31 -22.77
CA ARG A 179 -4.84 -3.80 -22.79
C ARG A 179 -4.82 -2.45 -22.09
N ARG A 180 -3.82 -2.25 -21.23
CA ARG A 180 -3.67 -1.06 -20.40
C ARG A 180 -2.56 -0.18 -20.95
N TYR A 181 -2.85 1.09 -21.14
CA TYR A 181 -1.92 2.10 -21.64
C TYR A 181 -1.58 3.06 -20.51
N TYR A 182 -0.30 3.39 -20.37
CA TYR A 182 0.20 4.19 -19.27
C TYR A 182 0.98 5.39 -19.78
N ALA A 183 0.95 6.47 -19.01
CA ALA A 183 1.79 7.64 -19.19
C ALA A 183 2.39 8.04 -17.84
N ARG A 184 3.28 9.02 -17.85
CA ARG A 184 4.00 9.49 -16.67
C ARG A 184 3.85 11.00 -16.55
N THR A 185 3.56 11.50 -15.34
CA THR A 185 3.59 12.95 -15.09
C THR A 185 5.00 13.50 -15.29
N SER A 186 5.09 14.79 -15.63
CA SER A 186 6.39 15.45 -15.81
C SER A 186 7.24 15.32 -14.55
N VAL A 187 8.55 15.18 -14.74
CA VAL A 187 9.52 15.22 -13.65
C VAL A 187 9.91 16.69 -13.49
N LEU A 188 9.56 17.31 -12.36
CA LEU A 188 10.15 18.60 -12.02
C LEU A 188 11.64 18.38 -11.78
N ASN A 189 12.49 18.96 -12.62
CA ASN A 189 13.94 18.96 -12.42
C ASN A 189 14.28 20.00 -11.36
N ASP A 190 14.34 19.61 -10.08
CA ASP A 190 14.89 20.46 -9.02
C ASP A 190 16.43 20.48 -9.12
N GLY A 191 16.94 21.29 -10.04
CA GLY A 191 18.36 21.66 -10.18
C GLY A 191 18.49 23.16 -10.45
N PRO A 192 19.66 23.80 -10.18
CA PRO A 192 19.82 25.23 -10.41
C PRO A 192 19.53 25.56 -11.88
N LEU A 193 18.75 26.61 -12.11
CA LEU A 193 18.36 27.13 -13.43
C LEU A 193 19.58 27.31 -14.35
N GLU A 194 19.80 26.34 -15.23
CA GLU A 194 20.56 26.47 -16.48
C GLU A 194 19.66 25.89 -17.57
N ALA A 195 19.35 26.73 -18.54
CA ALA A 195 18.34 26.50 -19.55
C ALA A 195 18.74 25.38 -20.51
N VAL A 196 17.89 24.36 -20.66
CA VAL A 196 17.83 23.56 -21.89
C VAL A 196 16.37 23.42 -22.30
N LEU A 197 15.99 24.24 -23.27
CA LEU A 197 14.79 24.10 -24.08
C LEU A 197 14.97 22.90 -25.01
N GLU A 198 14.29 21.80 -24.73
CA GLU A 198 13.90 20.86 -25.79
C GLU A 198 12.41 20.50 -25.62
N SER A 199 11.61 21.20 -26.41
CA SER A 199 10.19 20.97 -26.61
C SER A 199 9.97 19.64 -27.35
N VAL A 200 9.32 18.67 -26.71
CA VAL A 200 8.78 17.50 -27.42
C VAL A 200 7.30 17.76 -27.72
N HIS A 201 6.99 17.74 -29.00
CA HIS A 201 5.70 18.04 -29.59
C HIS A 201 4.52 17.28 -28.97
N SER A 202 3.50 18.03 -28.56
CA SER A 202 2.13 17.52 -28.42
C SER A 202 1.61 17.07 -29.78
N THR A 203 1.51 15.77 -30.00
CA THR A 203 0.65 15.25 -31.07
C THR A 203 -0.80 15.33 -30.61
N ASN A 204 -1.50 16.36 -31.09
CA ASN A 204 -2.96 16.43 -31.05
C ASN A 204 -3.54 15.31 -31.93
N ALA A 205 -3.95 14.19 -31.33
CA ALA A 205 -4.86 13.24 -31.96
C ALA A 205 -6.26 13.50 -31.41
N ASN A 206 -7.00 14.36 -32.10
CA ASN A 206 -8.40 14.64 -31.79
C ASN A 206 -9.24 13.49 -32.39
N GLU A 207 -9.32 12.35 -31.70
CA GLU A 207 -10.24 11.28 -32.08
C GLU A 207 -11.57 11.45 -31.33
N HIS A 208 -12.54 12.04 -32.04
CA HIS A 208 -13.92 12.10 -31.62
C HIS A 208 -14.57 10.72 -31.79
N PHE A 209 -14.76 10.00 -30.67
CA PHE A 209 -15.50 8.74 -30.66
C PHE A 209 -16.98 8.99 -30.30
N PRO A 210 -17.94 8.63 -31.17
CA PRO A 210 -19.36 8.80 -30.84
C PRO A 210 -19.80 7.77 -29.79
N SER A 211 -20.68 8.23 -28.89
CA SER A 211 -21.25 7.43 -27.79
C SER A 211 -22.14 6.29 -28.31
N PRO A 212 -22.12 5.06 -27.74
CA PRO A 212 -22.98 3.98 -28.21
C PRO A 212 -24.45 4.23 -27.83
N ALA A 213 -25.31 4.33 -28.84
CA ALA A 213 -26.75 4.42 -28.68
C ALA A 213 -27.32 3.17 -27.95
N LYS A 214 -28.21 3.40 -26.98
CA LYS A 214 -29.00 2.35 -26.30
C LYS A 214 -29.84 1.58 -27.32
N LYS A 215 -29.48 0.32 -27.61
CA LYS A 215 -30.36 -0.60 -28.32
C LYS A 215 -31.24 -1.35 -27.31
N VAL A 216 -32.54 -1.07 -27.37
CA VAL A 216 -33.60 -1.82 -26.67
C VAL A 216 -33.91 -3.09 -27.48
N PRO A 217 -33.99 -4.29 -26.89
CA PRO A 217 -34.44 -5.48 -27.61
C PRO A 217 -35.98 -5.51 -27.72
N ARG A 218 -36.46 -5.76 -28.95
CA ARG A 218 -37.87 -5.97 -29.30
C ARG A 218 -38.17 -7.48 -29.27
N ILE A 219 -39.23 -7.86 -28.56
CA ILE A 219 -39.75 -9.24 -28.43
C ILE A 219 -40.39 -9.71 -29.74
N PRO A 220 -40.32 -11.02 -30.05
CA PRO A 220 -41.47 -11.73 -30.62
C PRO A 220 -41.86 -12.99 -29.82
N THR A 221 -43.18 -13.16 -29.66
CA THR A 221 -43.96 -14.36 -29.30
C THR A 221 -43.90 -15.41 -30.45
N ALA A 222 -44.12 -16.73 -30.34
CA ALA A 222 -44.73 -17.64 -29.37
C ALA A 222 -44.26 -19.11 -29.60
N SER A 223 -44.60 -19.99 -28.65
CA SER A 223 -45.03 -21.42 -28.74
C SER A 223 -44.23 -22.44 -27.91
N GLU A 224 -44.93 -22.97 -26.89
CA GLU A 224 -44.89 -24.27 -26.16
C GLU A 224 -44.02 -25.40 -26.74
N ALA A 225 -43.49 -26.39 -26.02
CA ALA A 225 -43.37 -26.76 -24.61
C ALA A 225 -42.37 -27.94 -24.55
N GLU A 226 -41.61 -28.10 -23.46
CA GLU A 226 -41.44 -29.36 -22.71
C GLU A 226 -40.46 -29.20 -21.54
N ALA A 227 -40.82 -29.83 -20.43
CA ALA A 227 -40.20 -29.68 -19.11
C ALA A 227 -39.03 -30.63 -18.92
N ILE A 228 -37.90 -30.14 -18.40
CA ILE A 228 -36.93 -30.97 -17.67
C ILE A 228 -36.47 -30.18 -16.44
N SER A 229 -36.83 -30.72 -15.27
CA SER A 229 -36.42 -30.30 -13.94
C SER A 229 -35.01 -30.78 -13.63
N VAL A 230 -34.10 -29.89 -13.21
CA VAL A 230 -32.95 -30.30 -12.38
C VAL A 230 -32.69 -29.23 -11.31
N SER A 231 -32.57 -29.73 -10.08
CA SER A 231 -32.52 -29.04 -8.80
C SER A 231 -31.30 -28.13 -8.60
N ASN A 232 -31.52 -26.98 -7.97
CA ASN A 232 -30.48 -26.18 -7.33
C ASN A 232 -29.90 -26.94 -6.13
N GLY A 233 -28.57 -26.90 -5.98
CA GLY A 233 -27.89 -27.19 -4.71
C GLY A 233 -27.25 -25.89 -4.21
N GLU A 234 -27.72 -25.40 -3.07
CA GLU A 234 -27.04 -24.41 -2.24
C GLU A 234 -26.34 -25.10 -1.07
N HIS A 235 -25.11 -24.66 -0.79
CA HIS A 235 -24.53 -24.23 0.50
C HIS A 235 -23.04 -24.55 0.59
#